data_AF-A0A1F5MGX5-F1
#
_entry.id   AF-A0A1F5MGX5-F1
#
_cell.length_a   1.000
_cell.length_b   1.000
_cell.length_c   1.000
_cell.angle_alpha   90.00
_cell.angle_beta   90.00
_cell.angle_gamma   90.00
#
_symmetry.space_group_name_H-M   'P 1'
#
loop_
_entity.id
_entity.type
_entity.pdbx_description
1 polymer ?
#
loop_
_entity_poly.entity_id
_entity_poly.type
_entity_poly.pdbx_seq_one_letter_code
_entity_poly.pdbx_strand_id
1 'polypeptide(L)'
;MRNTVEIKTRTFFSRPADIVVSELAANIYGKDEGKVTFVSGQAKIIKVETPEGVKNYRIAVAESYLEQEASPIWKGKRAEQIRGLAAGETITYRSRSGELTFIKTTGADNILIRGLKEVETGQDIINASEVTRTLGLNPGATGRLTLVDNDHLRFVRTS
;
A
#
# COMPACT_ATOMS: atom_id res chain seq x y z
N MET A 1 1.06 16.41 -19.25
CA MET A 1 1.71 15.68 -18.14
C MET A 1 0.73 15.01 -17.18
N ARG A 2 -0.30 15.67 -16.63
CA ARG A 2 -1.27 15.02 -15.70
C ARG A 2 -1.91 13.74 -16.25
N ASN A 3 -2.25 13.72 -17.54
CA ASN A 3 -2.88 12.55 -18.18
C ASN A 3 -1.95 11.32 -18.22
N THR A 4 -0.63 11.53 -18.37
CA THR A 4 0.34 10.44 -18.44
C THR A 4 0.56 9.78 -17.08
N VAL A 5 0.62 10.56 -15.99
CA VAL A 5 0.76 10.03 -14.62
C VAL A 5 -0.47 9.22 -14.22
N GLU A 6 -1.67 9.70 -14.56
CA GLU A 6 -2.92 8.99 -14.28
C GLU A 6 -3.00 7.66 -15.02
N ILE A 7 -2.67 7.64 -16.31
CA ILE A 7 -2.62 6.41 -17.12
C ILE A 7 -1.61 5.42 -16.52
N LYS A 8 -0.39 5.87 -16.21
CA LYS A 8 0.66 5.02 -15.59
C LYS A 8 0.20 4.43 -14.26
N THR A 9 -0.37 5.27 -13.39
CA THR A 9 -0.89 4.86 -12.07
C THR A 9 -1.97 3.80 -12.24
N ARG A 10 -2.96 4.06 -13.11
CA ARG A 10 -4.05 3.12 -13.37
C ARG A 10 -3.50 1.82 -13.93
N THR A 11 -2.64 1.85 -14.94
CA THR A 11 -2.05 0.64 -15.55
C THR A 11 -1.29 -0.18 -14.51
N PHE A 12 -0.51 0.48 -13.65
CA PHE A 12 0.26 -0.18 -12.61
C PHE A 12 -0.64 -0.86 -11.56
N PHE A 13 -1.61 -0.15 -11.01
CA PHE A 13 -2.45 -0.66 -9.91
C PHE A 13 -3.65 -1.50 -10.39
N SER A 14 -4.06 -1.45 -11.66
CA SER A 14 -5.19 -2.27 -12.17
C SER A 14 -4.82 -3.74 -12.43
N ARG A 15 -3.69 -4.20 -11.88
CA ARG A 15 -3.20 -5.57 -11.96
C ARG A 15 -3.50 -6.33 -10.66
N PRO A 16 -3.45 -7.67 -10.65
CA PRO A 16 -3.54 -8.48 -9.43
C PRO A 16 -2.59 -8.01 -8.32
N ALA A 17 -3.03 -8.12 -7.06
CA ALA A 17 -2.26 -7.57 -5.92
C ALA A 17 -0.91 -8.27 -5.69
N ASP A 18 -0.81 -9.56 -6.01
CA ASP A 18 0.43 -10.35 -5.95
C ASP A 18 1.49 -9.86 -6.95
N ILE A 19 1.08 -9.50 -8.16
CA ILE A 19 1.96 -8.89 -9.17
C ILE A 19 2.39 -7.50 -8.69
N VAL A 20 1.44 -6.67 -8.27
CA VAL A 20 1.72 -5.30 -7.85
C VAL A 20 2.61 -5.25 -6.61
N VAL A 21 2.39 -6.13 -5.62
CA VAL A 21 3.19 -6.16 -4.38
C VAL A 21 4.65 -6.53 -4.67
N SER A 22 4.89 -7.39 -5.67
CA SER A 22 6.24 -7.80 -6.07
C SER A 22 7.08 -6.67 -6.66
N GLU A 23 6.43 -5.73 -7.32
CA GLU A 23 7.07 -4.52 -7.83
C GLU A 23 7.13 -3.41 -6.77
N LEU A 24 6.23 -3.45 -5.77
CA LEU A 24 6.15 -2.44 -4.72
C LEU A 24 7.21 -2.62 -3.63
N ALA A 25 7.43 -3.82 -3.10
CA ALA A 25 8.19 -4.01 -1.86
C ALA A 25 9.51 -4.76 -2.07
N ALA A 26 10.48 -4.54 -1.19
CA ALA A 26 11.71 -5.32 -1.16
C ALA A 26 11.47 -6.76 -0.70
N ASN A 27 10.61 -6.94 0.30
CA ASN A 27 10.22 -8.24 0.83
C ASN A 27 8.69 -8.36 0.80
N ILE A 28 8.20 -9.49 0.31
CA ILE A 28 6.78 -9.79 0.20
C ILE A 28 6.46 -10.89 1.21
N TYR A 29 5.47 -10.68 2.07
CA TYR A 29 4.95 -11.75 2.93
C TYR A 29 4.36 -12.86 2.06
N GLY A 30 4.96 -14.05 2.11
CA GLY A 30 4.39 -15.27 1.57
C GLY A 30 3.49 -15.95 2.59
N LYS A 31 2.40 -16.57 2.11
CA LYS A 31 1.60 -17.50 2.89
C LYS A 31 2.08 -18.91 2.56
N ASP A 32 2.98 -19.43 3.37
CA ASP A 32 3.29 -20.87 3.36
C ASP A 32 2.94 -21.45 4.73
N GLU A 33 2.40 -22.66 4.73
CA GLU A 33 1.67 -23.34 5.82
C GLU A 33 2.25 -23.11 7.23
N GLY A 34 1.86 -21.99 7.88
CA GLY A 34 2.23 -21.67 9.26
C GLY A 34 3.60 -21.02 9.47
N LYS A 35 4.35 -20.67 8.42
CA LYS A 35 5.63 -19.93 8.52
C LYS A 35 5.60 -18.66 7.69
N VAL A 36 6.09 -17.57 8.27
CA VAL A 36 6.34 -16.32 7.53
C VAL A 36 7.51 -16.56 6.59
N THR A 37 7.25 -16.58 5.29
CA THR A 37 8.28 -16.58 4.26
C THR A 37 8.36 -15.19 3.61
N PHE A 38 9.55 -14.80 3.18
CA PHE A 38 9.75 -13.56 2.43
C PHE A 38 10.24 -13.89 1.03
N VAL A 39 9.57 -13.33 0.03
CA VAL A 39 10.03 -13.35 -1.36
C VAL A 39 10.60 -11.98 -1.71
N SER A 40 11.74 -11.95 -2.38
CA SER A 40 12.36 -10.71 -2.83
C SER A 40 11.53 -10.04 -3.94
N GLY A 41 11.33 -8.73 -3.82
CA GLY A 41 10.71 -7.89 -4.84
C GLY A 41 11.60 -6.72 -5.27
N GLN A 42 11.06 -5.79 -6.06
CA GLN A 42 11.82 -4.71 -6.69
C GLN A 42 11.98 -3.45 -5.82
N ALA A 43 11.05 -3.23 -4.88
CA ALA A 43 10.99 -2.07 -3.98
C ALA A 43 10.87 -0.68 -4.67
N LYS A 44 9.72 -0.04 -4.51
CA LYS A 44 9.51 1.38 -4.86
C LYS A 44 9.83 2.31 -3.70
N ILE A 45 10.00 3.59 -4.03
CA ILE A 45 10.13 4.68 -3.07
C ILE A 45 8.83 5.49 -3.06
N ILE A 46 8.25 5.71 -1.89
CA ILE A 46 7.08 6.58 -1.69
C ILE A 46 7.56 7.92 -1.15
N LYS A 47 7.18 8.99 -1.85
CA LYS A 47 7.28 10.38 -1.39
C LYS A 47 6.05 10.72 -0.56
N VAL A 48 6.26 11.10 0.70
CA VAL A 48 5.22 11.46 1.65
C VAL A 48 5.46 12.87 2.15
N GLU A 49 4.43 13.70 2.12
CA GLU A 49 4.47 15.04 2.70
C GLU A 49 4.10 14.97 4.19
N THR A 50 5.08 15.27 5.05
CA THR A 50 4.97 15.26 6.51
C THR A 50 5.03 16.70 7.04
N PRO A 51 4.67 16.95 8.32
CA PRO A 51 4.85 18.28 8.92
C PRO A 51 6.29 18.82 8.88
N GLU A 52 7.28 17.93 8.81
CA GLU A 52 8.72 18.25 8.73
C GLU A 52 9.20 18.50 7.29
N GLY A 53 8.32 18.31 6.30
CA GLY A 53 8.64 18.38 4.87
C GLY A 53 8.41 17.06 4.13
N VAL A 54 8.89 16.99 2.90
CA VAL A 54 8.78 15.78 2.06
C VAL A 54 9.85 14.78 2.45
N LYS A 55 9.43 13.55 2.78
CA LYS A 55 10.30 12.42 3.10
C LYS A 55 10.16 11.30 2.07
N ASN A 56 11.24 10.55 1.85
CA ASN A 56 11.27 9.41 0.93
C ASN A 56 11.37 8.11 1.73
N TYR A 57 10.47 7.18 1.45
CA TYR A 57 10.43 5.88 2.11
C TYR A 57 10.51 4.76 1.09
N ARG A 58 11.52 3.89 1.20
CA ARG A 58 11.52 2.63 0.46
C ARG A 58 10.52 1.68 1.10
N ILE A 59 9.70 1.02 0.30
CA ILE A 59 8.76 0.01 0.78
C ILE A 59 9.55 -1.26 1.11
N ALA A 60 9.81 -1.48 2.40
CA ALA A 60 10.64 -2.58 2.86
C ALA A 60 9.86 -3.90 2.86
N VAL A 61 8.61 -3.86 3.30
CA VAL A 61 7.77 -5.06 3.45
C VAL A 61 6.32 -4.77 3.07
N ALA A 62 5.71 -5.64 2.28
CA ALA A 62 4.29 -5.57 1.96
C ALA A 62 3.64 -6.96 1.82
N GLU A 63 2.31 -6.98 1.81
CA GLU A 63 1.49 -8.19 1.72
C GLU A 63 0.32 -7.96 0.76
N SER A 64 0.05 -8.93 -0.10
CA SER A 64 -1.13 -8.94 -0.97
C SER A 64 -2.31 -9.67 -0.33
N TYR A 65 -3.50 -9.11 -0.50
CA TYR A 65 -4.77 -9.70 -0.11
C TYR A 65 -5.61 -9.89 -1.37
N LEU A 66 -5.72 -11.14 -1.81
CA LEU A 66 -6.56 -11.51 -2.94
C LEU A 66 -8.01 -11.70 -2.48
N GLU A 67 -8.96 -11.18 -3.24
CA GLU A 67 -10.38 -11.23 -2.94
C GLU A 67 -10.89 -12.67 -2.77
N GLN A 68 -10.42 -13.59 -3.61
CA GLN A 68 -10.75 -15.01 -3.54
C GLN A 68 -10.25 -15.69 -2.26
N GLU A 69 -9.20 -15.14 -1.63
CA GLU A 69 -8.62 -15.62 -0.38
C GLU A 69 -9.04 -14.76 0.83
N ALA A 70 -9.97 -13.82 0.62
CA ALA A 70 -10.39 -12.90 1.65
C ALA A 70 -10.97 -13.66 2.84
N SER A 71 -10.40 -13.42 4.03
CA SER A 71 -11.00 -13.89 5.28
C SER A 71 -12.40 -13.27 5.44
N PRO A 72 -13.30 -13.84 6.28
CA PRO A 72 -14.65 -13.30 6.47
C PRO A 72 -14.68 -11.81 6.83
N ILE A 73 -13.62 -11.31 7.49
CA ILE A 73 -13.43 -9.91 7.86
C ILE A 73 -13.31 -8.99 6.63
N TRP A 74 -12.77 -9.51 5.54
CA TRP A 74 -12.59 -8.81 4.26
C TRP A 74 -13.77 -9.00 3.30
N LYS A 75 -14.78 -9.79 3.66
CA LYS A 75 -15.98 -9.99 2.84
C LYS A 75 -17.06 -8.93 3.14
N GLY A 76 -18.08 -8.88 2.29
CA GLY A 76 -19.22 -7.98 2.44
C GLY A 76 -18.82 -6.50 2.32
N LYS A 77 -19.26 -5.68 3.29
CA LYS A 77 -19.13 -4.21 3.24
C LYS A 77 -17.70 -3.71 2.99
N ARG A 78 -16.67 -4.38 3.51
CA ARG A 78 -15.27 -3.96 3.30
C ARG A 78 -14.80 -4.24 1.87
N ALA A 79 -15.13 -5.41 1.31
CA ALA A 79 -14.87 -5.71 -0.10
C ALA A 79 -15.58 -4.72 -1.02
N GLU A 80 -16.84 -4.38 -0.73
CA GLU A 80 -17.60 -3.39 -1.50
C GLU A 80 -16.96 -2.00 -1.45
N GLN A 81 -16.51 -1.56 -0.26
CA GLN A 81 -15.79 -0.29 -0.11
C GLN A 81 -14.51 -0.27 -0.96
N ILE A 82 -13.70 -1.32 -0.88
CA ILE A 82 -12.46 -1.43 -1.68
C ILE A 82 -12.79 -1.44 -3.18
N ARG A 83 -13.80 -2.21 -3.62
CA ARG A 83 -14.24 -2.24 -5.03
C ARG A 83 -14.64 -0.86 -5.55
N GLY A 84 -15.20 -0.01 -4.70
CA GLY A 84 -15.58 1.37 -5.04
C GLY A 84 -14.42 2.35 -5.19
N LEU A 85 -13.21 1.98 -4.74
CA LEU A 85 -12.02 2.81 -4.87
C LEU A 85 -11.41 2.71 -6.28
N ALA A 86 -10.82 3.79 -6.75
CA ALA A 86 -9.98 3.78 -7.94
C ALA A 86 -8.65 3.05 -7.67
N ALA A 87 -8.05 2.49 -8.71
CA ALA A 87 -6.75 1.82 -8.60
C ALA A 87 -5.67 2.77 -8.04
N GLY A 88 -4.96 2.32 -7.00
CA GLY A 88 -3.96 3.11 -6.28
C GLY A 88 -4.52 3.98 -5.15
N GLU A 89 -5.85 4.10 -5.00
CA GLU A 89 -6.45 4.74 -3.83
C GLU A 89 -6.30 3.87 -2.58
N THR A 90 -6.34 4.51 -1.43
CA THR A 90 -6.13 3.87 -0.13
C THR A 90 -7.29 4.12 0.81
N ILE A 91 -7.58 3.12 1.64
CA ILE A 91 -8.56 3.23 2.73
C ILE A 91 -7.97 2.71 4.02
N THR A 92 -8.24 3.43 5.12
CA THR A 92 -7.73 3.09 6.45
C THR A 92 -8.81 2.46 7.32
N TYR A 93 -8.54 1.29 7.89
CA TYR A 93 -9.42 0.61 8.83
C TYR A 93 -8.81 0.54 10.22
N ARG A 94 -9.66 0.65 11.23
CA ARG A 94 -9.29 0.31 12.61
C ARG A 94 -9.42 -1.20 12.83
N SER A 95 -8.35 -1.80 13.35
CA SER A 95 -8.31 -3.19 13.81
C SER A 95 -7.94 -3.24 15.30
N ARG A 96 -7.99 -4.42 15.92
CA ARG A 96 -7.56 -4.58 17.32
C ARG A 96 -6.07 -4.30 17.52
N SER A 97 -5.24 -4.52 16.48
CA SER A 97 -3.79 -4.31 16.51
C SER A 97 -3.36 -2.92 16.04
N GLY A 98 -4.31 -2.01 15.77
CA GLY A 98 -4.06 -0.64 15.32
C GLY A 98 -4.73 -0.32 13.98
N GLU A 99 -4.26 0.74 13.34
CA GLU A 99 -4.86 1.32 12.14
C GLU A 99 -4.08 0.85 10.92
N LEU A 100 -4.77 0.36 9.90
CA LEU A 100 -4.17 -0.30 8.76
C LEU A 100 -4.67 0.33 7.46
N THR A 101 -3.74 0.76 6.62
CA THR A 101 -4.02 1.37 5.32
C THR A 101 -3.86 0.33 4.21
N PHE A 102 -4.92 0.14 3.42
CA PHE A 102 -4.92 -0.79 2.30
C PHE A 102 -4.99 -0.03 0.99
N ILE A 103 -4.18 -0.46 0.02
CA ILE A 103 -4.08 0.12 -1.31
C ILE A 103 -4.90 -0.73 -2.27
N LYS A 104 -5.83 -0.11 -2.97
CA LYS A 104 -6.66 -0.74 -4.00
C LYS A 104 -5.83 -1.13 -5.21
N THR A 105 -6.04 -2.36 -5.69
CA THR A 105 -5.52 -2.81 -6.99
C THR A 105 -6.65 -3.09 -7.99
N THR A 106 -6.90 -4.33 -8.41
CA THR A 106 -8.05 -4.76 -9.22
C THR A 106 -9.16 -5.39 -8.35
N GLY A 107 -10.40 -5.55 -8.84
CA GLY A 107 -11.49 -6.19 -8.07
C GLY A 107 -11.65 -5.66 -6.62
N ALA A 108 -11.74 -6.55 -5.62
CA ALA A 108 -11.49 -6.20 -4.21
C ALA A 108 -10.07 -6.51 -3.72
N ASP A 109 -9.14 -6.85 -4.63
CA ASP A 109 -7.75 -7.11 -4.28
C ASP A 109 -7.08 -5.84 -3.76
N ASN A 110 -6.28 -6.03 -2.72
CA ASN A 110 -5.63 -4.92 -2.04
C ASN A 110 -4.26 -5.31 -1.46
N ILE A 111 -3.48 -4.29 -1.12
CA ILE A 111 -2.12 -4.44 -0.60
C ILE A 111 -2.00 -3.70 0.72
N LEU A 112 -1.34 -4.33 1.68
CA LEU A 112 -0.93 -3.72 2.94
C LEU A 112 0.58 -3.50 2.93
N ILE A 113 1.02 -2.25 3.12
CA ILE A 113 2.43 -1.98 3.43
C ILE A 113 2.65 -2.24 4.92
N ARG A 114 3.58 -3.13 5.23
CA ARG A 114 3.89 -3.55 6.60
C ARG A 114 5.13 -2.89 7.16
N GLY A 115 6.03 -2.45 6.29
CA GLY A 115 7.22 -1.73 6.73
C GLY A 115 7.78 -0.80 5.67
N LEU A 116 8.38 0.27 6.16
CA LEU A 116 9.06 1.30 5.38
C LEU A 116 10.48 1.46 5.89
N LYS A 117 11.37 1.94 5.03
CA LYS A 117 12.69 2.41 5.40
C LYS A 117 12.89 3.82 4.88
N GLU A 118 13.12 4.77 5.77
CA GLU A 118 13.43 6.15 5.39
C GLU A 118 14.76 6.16 4.62
N VAL A 119 14.77 6.79 3.44
CA VAL A 119 15.91 6.71 2.51
C VAL A 119 17.09 7.53 3.04
N GLU A 120 16.79 8.67 3.65
CA GLU A 120 17.79 9.64 4.10
C GLU A 120 18.50 9.20 5.40
N THR A 121 17.75 8.64 6.35
CA THR A 121 18.27 8.28 7.68
C THR A 121 18.58 6.78 7.79
N GLY A 122 17.99 5.96 6.91
CA GLY A 122 18.01 4.51 7.03
C GLY A 122 17.14 3.95 8.15
N GLN A 123 16.34 4.79 8.82
CA GLN A 123 15.46 4.37 9.91
C GLN A 123 14.36 3.44 9.39
N ASP A 124 14.17 2.32 10.10
CA ASP A 124 13.15 1.33 9.77
C ASP A 124 11.84 1.61 10.53
N ILE A 125 10.73 1.43 9.83
CA ILE A 125 9.37 1.38 10.36
C ILE A 125 8.88 -0.03 10.12
N ILE A 126 8.69 -0.80 11.19
CA ILE A 126 8.61 -2.26 11.11
C ILE A 126 7.18 -2.81 11.25
N ASN A 127 6.18 -1.95 11.46
CA ASN A 127 4.80 -2.39 11.56
C ASN A 127 3.82 -1.51 10.77
N ALA A 128 2.74 -2.13 10.29
CA ALA A 128 1.74 -1.51 9.42
C ALA A 128 0.96 -0.34 10.08
N SER A 129 0.86 -0.34 11.41
CA SER A 129 0.19 0.71 12.16
C SER A 129 1.00 2.01 12.16
N GLU A 130 2.31 1.90 12.37
CA GLU A 130 3.23 3.03 12.22
C GLU A 130 3.30 3.51 10.78
N VAL A 131 3.32 2.60 9.78
CA VAL A 131 3.23 3.00 8.37
C VAL A 131 2.00 3.86 8.10
N THR A 132 0.83 3.46 8.61
CA THR A 132 -0.42 4.24 8.47
C THR A 132 -0.29 5.64 9.08
N ARG A 133 0.34 5.75 10.27
CA ARG A 133 0.61 7.05 10.91
C ARG A 133 1.61 7.89 10.11
N THR A 134 2.65 7.28 9.54
CA THR A 134 3.63 7.94 8.68
C THR A 134 2.98 8.53 7.43
N LEU A 135 2.00 7.82 6.85
CA LEU A 135 1.16 8.35 5.77
C LEU A 135 0.20 9.47 6.23
N GLY A 136 0.09 9.72 7.53
CA GLY A 136 -0.75 10.75 8.10
C GLY A 136 -2.25 10.48 7.93
N LEU A 137 -2.64 9.20 7.94
CA LEU A 137 -4.03 8.76 7.78
C LEU A 137 -4.64 8.36 9.13
N ASN A 138 -5.88 8.77 9.34
CA ASN A 138 -6.75 8.33 10.45
C ASN A 138 -7.74 7.26 9.94
N PRO A 139 -8.46 6.53 10.81
CA PRO A 139 -9.48 5.59 10.37
C PRO A 139 -10.55 6.26 9.53
N GLY A 140 -10.89 5.66 8.40
CA GLY A 140 -11.82 6.23 7.43
C GLY A 140 -11.21 7.29 6.51
N ALA A 141 -10.00 7.78 6.79
CA ALA A 141 -9.28 8.67 5.88
C ALA A 141 -8.90 7.92 4.60
N THR A 142 -8.88 8.67 3.50
CA THR A 142 -8.49 8.16 2.18
C THR A 142 -7.26 8.89 1.67
N GLY A 143 -6.57 8.22 0.77
CA GLY A 143 -5.40 8.76 0.10
C GLY A 143 -5.21 8.08 -1.24
N ARG A 144 -4.12 8.43 -1.92
CA ARG A 144 -3.80 7.87 -3.22
C ARG A 144 -2.30 7.80 -3.43
N LEU A 145 -1.85 6.65 -3.93
CA LEU A 145 -0.53 6.47 -4.50
C LEU A 145 -0.59 6.73 -6.00
N THR A 146 0.30 7.59 -6.47
CA THR A 146 0.44 7.93 -7.90
C THR A 146 1.85 7.58 -8.36
N LEU A 147 1.95 6.89 -9.50
CA LEU A 147 3.21 6.48 -10.08
C LEU A 147 3.80 7.65 -10.89
N VAL A 148 4.81 8.31 -10.31
CA VAL A 148 5.45 9.49 -10.89
C VAL A 148 6.42 9.06 -12.00
N ASP A 149 7.20 8.02 -11.71
CA ASP A 149 8.10 7.33 -12.63
C ASP A 149 8.16 5.83 -12.27
N ASN A 150 9.06 5.06 -12.89
CA ASN A 150 9.08 3.60 -12.71
C ASN A 150 9.38 3.18 -11.26
N ASP A 151 10.10 4.00 -10.49
CA ASP A 151 10.60 3.64 -9.15
C ASP A 151 9.93 4.46 -8.05
N HIS A 152 9.36 5.62 -8.39
CA HIS A 152 8.81 6.55 -7.41
C HIS A 152 7.30 6.66 -7.46
N LEU A 153 6.71 6.56 -6.27
CA LEU A 153 5.34 6.86 -5.97
C LEU A 153 5.25 8.19 -5.22
N ARG A 154 4.18 8.94 -5.44
CA ARG A 154 3.79 10.04 -4.57
C ARG A 154 2.51 9.66 -3.85
N PHE A 155 2.52 9.80 -2.53
CA PHE A 155 1.33 9.68 -1.70
C PHE A 155 0.66 11.04 -1.53
N VAL A 156 -0.66 11.08 -1.70
CA VAL A 156 -1.49 12.28 -1.50
C VAL A 156 -2.69 11.89 -0.66
N ARG A 157 -2.96 12.63 0.41
CA ARG A 157 -4.18 12.49 1.22
C ARG A 157 -5.35 13.13 0.49
N THR A 158 -6.51 12.48 0.48
CA THR A 158 -7.68 12.93 -0.30
C THR A 158 -8.88 13.30 0.56
N SER A 159 -8.99 12.78 1.78
CA SER A 159 -10.04 13.14 2.75
C SER A 159 -9.65 12.75 4.17
#